data_AF-A0A0F9IBD0-F1
#
_entry.id   AF-A0A0F9IBD0-F1
#
_cell.length_a   1.000
_cell.length_b   1.000
_cell.length_c   1.000
_cell.angle_alpha   90.00
_cell.angle_beta   90.00
_cell.angle_gamma   90.00
#
_symmetry.space_group_name_H-M   'P 1'
#
loop_
_entity.id
_entity.type
_entity.pdbx_description
1 polymer ?
#
loop_
_entity_poly.entity_id
_entity_poly.type
_entity_poly.pdbx_seq_one_letter_code
_entity_poly.pdbx_strand_id
1 'polypeptide(L)'
;MTLFEQFVHNFGKWSVESSCDVGDLPFIDDIKRFLNEAGGEVSDGYHTFNELYEHRHALFINVVLAHADKAFKTRKNHKGETFEGWFILGFDSAYGQLTYHLPDSYWDCAVVKEVESNSTYDGHTVDDVLKRLLLLSEVSKL
;
A
#
# COMPACT_ATOMS: atom_id res chain seq x y z
N MET A 1 -29.99 -5.54 -23.98
CA MET A 1 -28.84 -5.13 -23.15
C MET A 1 -27.87 -4.37 -24.02
N THR A 2 -27.44 -3.19 -23.57
CA THR A 2 -26.41 -2.42 -24.25
C THR A 2 -25.03 -3.09 -24.07
N LEU A 3 -24.06 -2.76 -24.93
CA LEU A 3 -22.68 -3.27 -24.82
C LEU A 3 -22.06 -3.02 -23.43
N PHE A 4 -22.47 -1.93 -22.78
CA PHE A 4 -22.04 -1.58 -21.42
C PHE A 4 -22.60 -2.53 -20.35
N GLU A 5 -23.86 -2.95 -20.49
CA GLU A 5 -24.47 -3.91 -19.56
C GLU A 5 -23.88 -5.31 -19.71
N GLN A 6 -23.43 -5.70 -20.92
CA GLN A 6 -22.72 -6.96 -21.15
C GLN A 6 -21.31 -6.94 -20.57
N PHE A 7 -20.64 -5.79 -20.58
CA PHE A 7 -19.30 -5.60 -20.00
C PHE A 7 -19.31 -5.76 -18.47
N VAL A 8 -20.28 -5.14 -17.79
CA VAL A 8 -20.39 -5.22 -16.33
C VAL A 8 -20.80 -6.62 -15.86
N HIS A 9 -21.69 -7.31 -16.59
CA HIS A 9 -22.16 -8.65 -16.22
C HIS A 9 -21.06 -9.74 -16.33
N ASN A 10 -20.02 -9.53 -17.12
CA ASN A 10 -18.96 -10.51 -17.36
C ASN A 10 -17.66 -10.28 -16.57
N PHE A 11 -17.56 -9.18 -15.83
CA PHE A 11 -16.34 -8.82 -15.10
C PHE A 11 -15.95 -9.81 -13.99
N GLY A 12 -16.93 -10.58 -13.47
CA GLY A 12 -16.72 -11.55 -12.39
C GLY A 12 -16.44 -13.00 -12.81
N LYS A 13 -16.26 -13.29 -14.11
CA LYS A 13 -16.09 -14.67 -14.62
C LYS A 13 -14.81 -14.94 -15.40
N TRP A 14 -13.88 -13.99 -15.48
CA TRP A 14 -12.58 -14.26 -16.11
C TRP A 14 -11.62 -14.89 -15.08
N SER A 15 -11.73 -16.20 -14.92
CA SER A 15 -10.58 -17.01 -14.48
C SER A 15 -9.50 -16.88 -15.55
N VAL A 16 -8.31 -16.46 -15.14
CA VAL A 16 -7.12 -16.25 -15.99
C VAL A 16 -6.62 -17.60 -16.53
N GLU A 17 -7.29 -18.11 -17.56
CA GLU A 17 -6.80 -19.18 -18.43
C GLU A 17 -7.30 -18.93 -19.85
N SER A 18 -6.81 -17.86 -20.48
CA SER A 18 -6.72 -17.85 -21.93
C SER A 18 -5.49 -17.06 -22.35
N SER A 19 -4.48 -17.76 -22.84
CA SER A 19 -3.40 -17.20 -23.64
C SER A 19 -3.96 -16.81 -25.01
N CYS A 20 -4.82 -15.81 -25.05
CA CYS A 20 -5.12 -15.11 -26.29
C CYS A 20 -3.94 -14.17 -26.55
N ASP A 21 -3.14 -14.51 -27.55
CA ASP A 21 -2.09 -13.63 -28.04
C ASP A 21 -2.76 -12.37 -28.61
N VAL A 22 -2.69 -11.30 -27.83
CA VAL A 22 -3.31 -10.01 -28.13
C VAL A 22 -2.44 -9.15 -29.06
N GLY A 23 -1.46 -9.75 -29.75
CA GLY A 23 -0.39 -9.05 -30.46
C GLY A 23 -0.79 -7.95 -31.46
N ASP A 24 -2.01 -7.98 -32.03
CA ASP A 24 -2.39 -7.09 -33.14
C ASP A 24 -3.79 -6.46 -33.01
N LEU A 25 -4.23 -6.07 -31.80
CA LEU A 25 -5.42 -5.20 -31.70
C LEU A 25 -5.01 -3.72 -31.91
N PRO A 26 -5.60 -2.99 -32.86
CA PRO A 26 -5.20 -1.64 -33.26
C PRO A 26 -5.39 -0.56 -32.19
N PHE A 27 -5.81 -0.94 -30.98
CA PHE A 27 -6.06 -0.06 -29.83
C PHE A 27 -5.29 -0.47 -28.57
N ILE A 28 -4.48 -1.53 -28.62
CA ILE A 28 -3.77 -2.00 -27.42
C ILE A 28 -2.77 -0.98 -26.91
N ASP A 29 -2.06 -0.30 -27.80
CA ASP A 29 -1.10 0.72 -27.40
C ASP A 29 -1.80 1.96 -26.85
N ASP A 30 -2.99 2.29 -27.36
CA ASP A 30 -3.82 3.36 -26.82
C ASP A 30 -4.42 2.98 -25.46
N ILE A 31 -4.85 1.73 -25.26
CA ILE A 31 -5.34 1.21 -23.97
C ILE A 31 -4.19 1.17 -22.96
N LYS A 32 -3.02 0.65 -23.34
CA LYS A 32 -1.82 0.63 -22.49
C LYS A 32 -1.39 2.06 -22.13
N ARG A 33 -1.40 2.98 -23.09
CA ARG A 33 -1.10 4.40 -22.87
C ARG A 33 -2.11 5.02 -21.93
N PHE A 34 -3.40 4.83 -22.15
CA PHE A 34 -4.44 5.32 -21.26
C PHE A 34 -4.32 4.72 -19.85
N LEU A 35 -4.02 3.43 -19.70
CA LEU A 35 -3.82 2.81 -18.39
C LEU A 35 -2.55 3.33 -17.69
N ASN A 36 -1.47 3.59 -18.43
CA ASN A 36 -0.24 4.20 -17.90
C ASN A 36 -0.44 5.67 -17.52
N GLU A 37 -1.20 6.43 -18.33
CA GLU A 37 -1.46 7.85 -18.13
C GLU A 37 -2.58 8.09 -17.10
N ALA A 38 -3.54 7.19 -16.98
CA ALA A 38 -4.58 7.24 -15.94
C ALA A 38 -3.95 7.06 -14.55
N GLY A 39 -3.03 6.09 -14.39
CA GLY A 39 -2.09 5.98 -13.27
C GLY A 39 -2.55 6.49 -11.90
N GLY A 40 -1.64 7.12 -11.16
CA GLY A 40 -1.95 7.74 -9.87
C GLY A 40 -2.79 9.02 -9.96
N GLU A 41 -3.04 9.53 -11.17
CA GLU A 41 -3.83 10.74 -11.42
C GLU A 41 -5.35 10.47 -11.47
N VAL A 42 -5.78 9.19 -11.49
CA VAL A 42 -7.20 8.86 -11.31
C VAL A 42 -7.67 9.46 -9.99
N SER A 43 -8.76 10.22 -10.08
CA SER A 43 -9.34 10.95 -8.96
C SER A 43 -10.70 10.39 -8.57
N ASP A 44 -10.99 10.43 -7.28
CA ASP A 44 -12.33 10.16 -6.72
C ASP A 44 -13.24 11.41 -6.73
N GLY A 45 -12.78 12.52 -7.30
CA GLY A 45 -13.43 13.82 -7.32
C GLY A 45 -12.98 14.78 -6.21
N TYR A 46 -12.26 14.28 -5.20
CA TYR A 46 -11.67 15.07 -4.11
C TYR A 46 -10.13 14.99 -4.10
N HIS A 47 -9.59 13.81 -4.35
CA HIS A 47 -8.15 13.55 -4.39
C HIS A 47 -7.78 12.65 -5.57
N THR A 48 -6.55 12.75 -6.04
CA THR A 48 -5.93 11.71 -6.88
C THR A 48 -5.37 10.58 -6.03
N PHE A 49 -5.12 9.40 -6.61
CA PHE A 49 -4.43 8.34 -5.88
C PHE A 49 -3.02 8.75 -5.44
N ASN A 50 -2.30 9.55 -6.23
CA ASN A 50 -1.00 10.11 -5.85
C ASN A 50 -1.10 10.96 -4.58
N GLU A 51 -2.09 11.86 -4.50
CA GLU A 51 -2.34 12.69 -3.32
C GLU A 51 -2.70 11.84 -2.10
N LEU A 52 -3.59 10.85 -2.25
CA LEU A 52 -3.95 9.92 -1.18
C LEU A 52 -2.74 9.09 -0.71
N TYR A 53 -1.84 8.74 -1.63
CA TYR A 53 -0.64 7.98 -1.31
C TYR A 53 0.34 8.82 -0.46
N GLU A 54 0.50 10.11 -0.78
CA GLU A 54 1.29 11.05 0.04
C GLU A 54 0.65 11.30 1.41
N HIS A 55 -0.67 11.51 1.46
CA HIS A 55 -1.40 11.65 2.72
C HIS A 55 -1.23 10.40 3.59
N ARG A 56 -1.29 9.20 3.00
CA ARG A 56 -1.09 7.93 3.72
C ARG A 56 0.29 7.88 4.38
N HIS A 57 1.36 8.29 3.70
CA HIS A 57 2.70 8.33 4.29
C HIS A 57 2.75 9.28 5.48
N ALA A 58 2.30 10.53 5.30
CA ALA A 58 2.32 11.53 6.35
C ALA A 58 1.50 11.10 7.59
N LEU A 59 0.29 10.56 7.37
CA LEU A 59 -0.56 10.05 8.44
C LEU A 59 0.11 8.89 9.18
N PHE A 60 0.66 7.92 8.45
CA PHE A 60 1.29 6.76 9.09
C PHE A 60 2.56 7.14 9.86
N ILE A 61 3.38 8.06 9.35
CA ILE A 61 4.52 8.62 10.10
C ILE A 61 4.04 9.21 11.42
N ASN A 62 2.98 10.02 11.41
CA ASN A 62 2.44 10.63 12.64
C ASN A 62 1.93 9.57 13.64
N VAL A 63 1.24 8.53 13.16
CA VAL A 63 0.81 7.41 14.01
C VAL A 63 2.02 6.72 14.65
N VAL A 64 3.05 6.41 13.86
CA VAL A 64 4.25 5.73 14.36
C VAL A 64 5.01 6.60 15.36
N LEU A 65 5.13 7.91 15.11
CA LEU A 65 5.78 8.85 16.03
C LEU A 65 5.02 8.99 17.35
N ALA A 66 3.69 8.85 17.34
CA ALA A 66 2.90 8.78 18.57
C ALA A 66 3.16 7.52 19.42
N HIS A 67 3.83 6.51 18.83
CA HIS A 67 4.23 5.26 19.46
C HIS A 67 5.75 5.01 19.32
N ALA A 68 6.54 6.09 19.32
CA ALA A 68 7.97 6.04 19.01
C ALA A 68 8.78 5.09 19.92
N ASP A 69 8.31 4.83 21.14
CA ASP A 69 8.93 3.91 22.11
C ASP A 69 8.90 2.44 21.66
N LYS A 70 7.94 2.08 20.80
CA LYS A 70 7.76 0.73 20.24
C LYS A 70 8.02 0.67 18.74
N ALA A 71 8.40 1.79 18.16
CA ALA A 71 8.56 1.95 16.73
C ALA A 71 9.96 1.58 16.25
N PHE A 72 10.02 1.19 14.99
CA PHE A 72 11.26 0.91 14.29
C PHE A 72 11.18 1.32 12.82
N LYS A 73 12.35 1.54 12.22
CA LYS A 73 12.50 1.65 10.77
C LYS A 73 13.66 0.79 10.28
N THR A 74 13.55 0.29 9.05
CA THR A 74 14.59 -0.55 8.43
C THR A 74 14.44 -0.59 6.92
N ARG A 75 15.52 -0.80 6.18
CA ARG A 75 15.47 -1.04 4.72
C ARG A 75 15.32 -2.51 4.36
N LYS A 76 15.43 -3.42 5.33
CA LYS A 76 15.41 -4.87 5.08
C LYS A 76 14.15 -5.51 5.62
N ASN A 77 13.51 -6.34 4.80
CA ASN A 77 12.39 -7.16 5.24
C ASN A 77 12.85 -8.31 6.16
N HIS A 78 11.93 -9.17 6.58
CA HIS A 78 12.21 -10.32 7.46
C HIS A 78 13.18 -11.36 6.88
N LYS A 79 13.39 -11.36 5.56
CA LYS A 79 14.37 -12.21 4.86
C LYS A 79 15.70 -11.52 4.62
N GLY A 80 15.84 -10.26 5.04
CA GLY A 80 17.03 -9.44 4.78
C GLY A 80 17.07 -8.78 3.41
N GLU A 81 15.99 -8.87 2.61
CA GLU A 81 15.91 -8.30 1.27
C GLU A 81 15.56 -6.80 1.34
N THR A 82 16.09 -6.02 0.41
CA THR A 82 15.84 -4.57 0.30
C THR A 82 14.96 -4.25 -0.91
N PHE A 83 14.13 -3.21 -0.78
CA PHE A 83 13.37 -2.64 -1.89
C PHE A 83 13.97 -1.28 -2.24
N GLU A 84 14.52 -1.13 -3.45
CA GLU A 84 15.23 0.08 -3.86
C GLU A 84 14.33 1.32 -3.78
N GLY A 85 14.79 2.34 -3.04
CA GLY A 85 14.05 3.58 -2.82
C GLY A 85 12.96 3.49 -1.75
N TRP A 86 12.86 2.38 -1.04
CA TRP A 86 11.85 2.16 0.01
C TRP A 86 12.46 1.69 1.32
N PHE A 87 11.79 2.04 2.41
CA PHE A 87 12.05 1.48 3.72
C PHE A 87 10.75 1.04 4.39
N ILE A 88 10.88 0.17 5.38
CA ILE A 88 9.80 -0.29 6.24
C ILE A 88 9.78 0.58 7.47
N LEU A 89 8.63 1.20 7.75
CA LEU A 89 8.32 1.87 9.00
C LEU A 89 7.26 1.05 9.73
N GLY A 90 7.38 0.92 11.04
CA GLY A 90 6.37 0.21 11.82
C GLY A 90 6.56 0.28 13.31
N PHE A 91 5.66 -0.39 14.04
CA PHE A 91 5.73 -0.55 15.47
C PHE A 91 4.94 -1.79 15.92
N ASP A 92 5.31 -2.33 17.08
CA ASP A 92 4.59 -3.44 17.69
C ASP A 92 3.48 -2.90 18.60
N SER A 93 2.22 -3.14 18.20
CA SER A 93 1.05 -2.78 19.02
C SER A 93 0.58 -3.96 19.88
N ALA A 94 -0.35 -3.72 20.80
CA ALA A 94 -1.00 -4.79 21.56
C ALA A 94 -1.81 -5.77 20.69
N TYR A 95 -2.12 -5.38 19.44
CA TYR A 95 -2.91 -6.16 18.49
C TYR A 95 -2.07 -6.83 17.40
N GLY A 96 -0.75 -6.74 17.50
CA GLY A 96 0.21 -7.22 16.50
C GLY A 96 0.98 -6.09 15.83
N GLN A 97 1.90 -6.47 14.93
CA GLN A 97 2.79 -5.53 14.27
C GLN A 97 2.05 -4.71 13.20
N LEU A 98 2.39 -3.43 13.07
CA LEU A 98 1.89 -2.57 11.99
C LEU A 98 3.08 -2.09 11.17
N THR A 99 3.10 -2.41 9.87
CA THR A 99 4.17 -1.95 8.98
C THR A 99 3.65 -1.42 7.64
N TYR A 100 4.35 -0.43 7.11
CA TYR A 100 4.19 0.08 5.74
C TYR A 100 5.55 0.24 5.08
N HIS A 101 5.58 0.09 3.76
CA HIS A 101 6.69 0.56 2.93
C HIS A 101 6.49 2.05 2.62
N LEU A 102 7.51 2.86 2.90
CA LEU A 102 7.56 4.29 2.65
C LEU A 102 8.75 4.62 1.73
N PRO A 103 8.65 5.66 0.89
CA PRO A 103 9.78 6.12 0.09
C PRO A 103 10.94 6.60 0.97
N ASP A 104 12.18 6.34 0.57
CA ASP A 104 13.39 6.76 1.30
C ASP A 104 13.46 8.28 1.55
N SER A 105 12.76 9.10 0.75
CA SER A 105 12.63 10.54 0.96
C SER A 105 12.00 10.91 2.31
N TYR A 106 11.26 9.99 2.94
CA TYR A 106 10.66 10.15 4.26
C TYR A 106 11.51 9.57 5.40
N TRP A 107 12.70 9.01 5.12
CA TRP A 107 13.53 8.33 6.12
C TRP A 107 13.83 9.22 7.34
N ASP A 108 14.18 10.48 7.10
CA ASP A 108 14.54 11.44 8.14
C ASP A 108 13.31 12.05 8.86
N CYS A 109 12.12 11.94 8.27
CA CYS A 109 10.87 12.32 8.93
C CYS A 109 10.45 11.33 10.03
N ALA A 110 10.87 10.06 9.92
CA ALA A 110 10.60 9.02 10.89
C ALA A 110 11.75 8.89 11.91
N VAL A 111 11.70 9.69 12.97
CA VAL A 111 12.70 9.69 14.05
C VAL A 111 12.40 8.58 15.07
N VAL A 112 12.69 7.35 14.68
CA VAL A 112 12.50 6.13 15.49
C VAL A 112 13.71 5.22 15.41
N LYS A 113 13.74 4.17 16.23
CA LYS A 113 14.87 3.22 16.29
C LYS A 113 15.13 2.58 14.92
N GLU A 114 16.36 2.64 14.46
CA GLU A 114 16.79 1.87 13.28
C GLU A 114 17.12 0.43 13.68
N VAL A 115 16.64 -0.53 12.89
CA VAL A 115 16.93 -1.96 13.09
C VAL A 115 17.52 -2.58 11.82
N GLU A 116 18.31 -3.64 11.98
CA GLU A 116 18.99 -4.28 10.86
C GLU A 116 17.99 -4.82 9.83
N SER A 117 16.90 -5.43 10.29
CA SER A 117 15.83 -6.00 9.48
C SER A 117 14.53 -6.11 10.28
N ASN A 118 13.39 -6.24 9.59
CA ASN A 118 12.13 -6.56 10.25
C ASN A 118 12.02 -8.07 10.55
N SER A 119 12.97 -8.62 11.32
CA SER A 119 13.05 -10.06 11.62
C SER A 119 11.85 -10.57 12.44
N THR A 120 11.09 -9.68 13.07
CA THR A 120 9.91 -9.99 13.90
C THR A 120 8.59 -9.91 13.15
N TYR A 121 8.62 -9.77 11.82
CA TYR A 121 7.42 -9.73 10.99
C TYR A 121 6.47 -10.90 11.31
N ASP A 122 5.24 -10.58 11.68
CA ASP A 122 4.24 -11.53 12.20
C ASP A 122 3.35 -12.15 11.10
N GLY A 123 3.63 -11.86 9.82
CA GLY A 123 2.87 -12.39 8.69
C GLY A 123 1.55 -11.67 8.39
N HIS A 124 1.35 -10.46 8.94
CA HIS A 124 0.10 -9.71 8.76
C HIS A 124 -0.26 -9.41 7.30
N THR A 125 -1.55 -9.41 7.02
CA THR A 125 -2.14 -8.98 5.75
C THR A 125 -2.52 -7.49 5.78
N VAL A 126 -2.95 -6.96 4.64
CA VAL A 126 -3.52 -5.59 4.56
C VAL A 126 -4.76 -5.46 5.45
N ASP A 127 -5.60 -6.50 5.50
CA ASP A 127 -6.82 -6.50 6.33
C ASP A 127 -6.48 -6.49 7.83
N ASP A 128 -5.43 -7.22 8.22
CA ASP A 128 -4.94 -7.19 9.60
C ASP A 128 -4.46 -5.79 9.99
N VAL A 129 -3.70 -5.13 9.11
CA VAL A 129 -3.21 -3.76 9.33
C VAL A 129 -4.38 -2.78 9.50
N LEU A 130 -5.36 -2.82 8.60
CA LEU A 130 -6.53 -1.94 8.68
C LEU A 130 -7.31 -2.17 9.99
N LYS A 131 -7.56 -3.43 10.34
CA LYS A 131 -8.25 -3.78 11.59
C LYS A 131 -7.48 -3.28 12.82
N ARG A 132 -6.17 -3.47 12.86
CA ARG A 132 -5.29 -3.04 13.96
C ARG A 132 -5.26 -1.51 14.09
N LEU A 133 -5.21 -0.78 12.98
CA LEU A 133 -5.29 0.69 12.98
C LEU A 133 -6.62 1.19 13.56
N LEU A 134 -7.74 0.56 13.21
CA LEU A 134 -9.04 0.91 13.80
C LEU A 134 -9.09 0.62 15.31
N LEU A 135 -8.55 -0.51 15.76
CA LEU A 135 -8.49 -0.86 17.18
C LEU A 135 -7.64 0.12 18.01
N LEU A 136 -6.58 0.69 17.44
CA LEU A 136 -5.78 1.72 18.11
C LEU A 136 -6.62 2.94 18.50
N SER A 137 -7.62 3.30 17.70
CA SER A 137 -8.49 4.45 17.96
C SER A 137 -9.50 4.22 19.11
N GLU A 138 -9.74 2.97 19.48
CA GLU A 138 -10.65 2.63 20.58
C GLU A 138 -9.98 2.75 21.95
N VAL A 139 -8.67 2.51 22.02
CA VAL A 139 -7.89 2.62 23.26
C VAL A 139 -7.82 4.05 23.78
N SER A 140 -7.90 5.04 22.89
CA SER A 140 -7.86 6.48 23.26
C SER A 140 -9.13 6.98 23.97
N LYS A 141 -10.15 6.12 24.13
CA LYS A 141 -11.43 6.46 24.78
C LYS A 141 -11.53 6.00 26.24
N LEU A 142 -10.46 5.46 26.80
CA LEU A 142 -10.34 5.06 28.21
C LEU A 142 -9.37 5.98 28.94
#